data_AF-A0A7J2NIM0-F1
#
_entry.id   AF-A0A7J2NIM0-F1
#
_cell.length_a   1.000
_cell.length_b   1.000
_cell.length_c   1.000
_cell.angle_alpha   90.00
_cell.angle_beta   90.00
_cell.angle_gamma   90.00
#
_symmetry.space_group_name_H-M   'P 1'
#
loop_
_entity.id
_entity.type
_entity.pdbx_description
1 polymer ?
#
loop_
_entity_poly.entity_id
_entity_poly.type
_entity_poly.pdbx_seq_one_letter_code
_entity_poly.pdbx_strand_id
1 'polypeptide(L)'
;MSGYDENRGISKGSISKSIARAVRDGILTDSQASFLDQLISATSLFDYGKRKILSNLVLGCAEEPDSQRRYEKLQLLRKYLETLESCKGLVCDLNEVFELE
;
A
#
# COMPACT_ATOMS: atom_id res chain seq x y z
N MET A 1 11.43 20.59 26.85
CA MET A 1 10.67 19.33 26.82
C MET A 1 10.08 19.17 25.43
N SER A 2 10.78 18.48 24.53
CA SER A 2 10.24 18.15 23.21
C SER A 2 9.37 16.92 23.41
N GLY A 3 8.04 17.10 23.35
CA GLY A 3 7.11 15.98 23.34
C GLY A 3 7.48 15.05 22.19
N TYR A 4 7.86 13.82 22.52
CA TYR A 4 8.01 12.79 21.52
C TYR A 4 6.60 12.45 21.05
N ASP A 5 6.26 12.90 19.84
CA ASP A 5 5.03 12.54 19.14
C ASP A 5 4.91 11.01 19.05
N GLU A 6 4.13 10.41 19.94
CA GLU A 6 3.60 9.04 19.86
C GLU A 6 2.62 8.86 18.68
N ASN A 7 2.51 9.85 17.78
CA ASN A 7 1.68 9.89 16.57
C ASN A 7 2.48 9.72 15.27
N ARG A 8 3.62 9.02 15.27
CA ARG A 8 4.34 8.68 14.03
C ARG A 8 3.62 7.58 13.24
N GLY A 9 2.48 7.91 12.65
CA GLY A 9 1.98 7.17 11.49
C GLY A 9 3.02 7.25 10.36
N ILE A 10 3.13 6.20 9.55
CA ILE A 10 3.99 6.22 8.37
C ILE A 10 3.51 7.33 7.45
N SER A 11 4.39 8.27 7.10
CA SER A 11 4.02 9.40 6.27
C SER A 11 3.82 8.97 4.81
N LYS A 12 2.83 9.54 4.10
CA LYS A 12 2.65 9.33 2.66
C LYS A 12 3.96 9.50 1.89
N GLY A 13 4.72 10.56 2.20
CA GLY A 13 6.00 10.84 1.55
C GLY A 13 7.06 9.76 1.76
N SER A 14 7.06 9.06 2.90
CA SER A 14 7.92 7.90 3.11
C SER A 14 7.50 6.72 2.23
N ILE A 15 6.19 6.47 2.13
CA ILE A 15 5.66 5.35 1.34
C ILE A 15 5.90 5.57 -0.15
N SER A 16 5.62 6.77 -0.68
CA SER A 16 5.90 7.10 -2.09
C SER A 16 7.39 6.97 -2.43
N LYS A 17 8.30 7.26 -1.50
CA LYS A 17 9.74 7.00 -1.68
C LYS A 17 10.07 5.51 -1.76
N SER A 18 9.47 4.69 -0.90
CA SER A 18 9.65 3.23 -0.95
C SER A 18 9.08 2.63 -2.25
N ILE A 19 7.93 3.13 -2.71
CA ILE A 19 7.35 2.74 -4.02
C ILE A 19 8.30 3.12 -5.18
N ALA A 20 8.80 4.36 -5.21
CA ALA A 20 9.73 4.80 -6.25
C ALA A 20 11.03 3.98 -6.25
N ARG A 21 11.52 3.61 -5.06
CA ARG A 21 12.66 2.71 -4.91
C ARG A 21 12.36 1.32 -5.48
N ALA A 22 11.19 0.75 -5.19
CA ALA A 22 10.81 -0.57 -5.67
C ALA A 22 10.76 -0.63 -7.21
N VAL A 23 10.30 0.43 -7.88
CA VAL A 23 10.37 0.55 -9.35
C VAL A 23 11.81 0.54 -9.84
N ARG A 24 12.66 1.40 -9.27
CA ARG A 24 14.07 1.49 -9.65
C ARG A 24 14.81 0.17 -9.44
N ASP A 25 14.47 -0.54 -8.38
CA ASP A 25 15.10 -1.81 -8.01
C ASP A 25 14.46 -3.01 -8.79
N GLY A 26 13.50 -2.76 -9.70
CA GLY A 26 12.86 -3.76 -10.56
C GLY A 26 11.85 -4.68 -9.85
N ILE A 27 11.46 -4.33 -8.63
CA ILE A 27 10.53 -5.09 -7.78
C ILE A 27 9.08 -4.87 -8.21
N LEU A 28 8.76 -3.63 -8.61
CA LEU A 28 7.44 -3.22 -9.11
C LEU A 28 7.56 -2.67 -10.53
N THR A 29 6.51 -2.84 -11.32
CA THR A 29 6.33 -2.10 -12.57
C THR A 29 5.81 -0.69 -12.30
N ASP A 30 5.92 0.21 -13.28
CA ASP A 30 5.37 1.57 -13.18
C ASP A 30 3.85 1.57 -12.91
N SER A 31 3.10 0.64 -13.53
CA SER A 31 1.66 0.48 -13.31
C SER A 31 1.34 0.05 -11.87
N GLN A 32 2.09 -0.92 -11.33
CA GLN A 32 1.96 -1.37 -9.94
C GLN A 32 2.27 -0.26 -8.95
N ALA A 33 3.33 0.50 -9.20
CA ALA A 33 3.71 1.64 -8.38
C ALA A 33 2.65 2.75 -8.42
N SER A 34 2.14 3.08 -9.60
CA SER A 34 1.06 4.06 -9.77
C SER A 34 -0.19 3.65 -8.99
N PHE A 35 -0.59 2.38 -9.06
CA PHE A 35 -1.73 1.88 -8.29
C PHE A 35 -1.52 2.03 -6.78
N LEU A 36 -0.35 1.62 -6.26
CA LEU A 36 -0.05 1.73 -4.82
C LEU A 36 0.00 3.19 -4.35
N ASP A 37 0.51 4.13 -5.16
CA ASP A 37 0.54 5.56 -4.80
C ASP A 37 -0.86 6.20 -4.83
N GLN A 38 -1.71 5.80 -5.78
CA GLN A 38 -3.12 6.17 -5.80
C GLN A 38 -3.86 5.66 -4.57
N LEU A 39 -3.60 4.41 -4.18
CA LEU A 39 -4.21 3.81 -3.00
C LEU A 39 -3.82 4.57 -1.73
N ILE A 40 -2.56 4.97 -1.59
CA ILE A 40 -2.12 5.83 -0.49
C ILE A 40 -2.78 7.21 -0.53
N SER A 41 -2.96 7.79 -1.70
CA SER A 41 -3.66 9.07 -1.85
C SER A 41 -5.13 8.98 -1.40
N ALA A 42 -5.80 7.87 -1.73
CA ALA A 42 -7.16 7.57 -1.30
C ALA A 42 -7.28 7.33 0.21
N THR A 43 -6.19 6.96 0.91
CA THR A 43 -6.23 6.75 2.37
C THR A 43 -6.65 7.98 3.18
N SER A 44 -6.54 9.17 2.58
CA SER A 44 -6.99 10.44 3.16
C SER A 44 -8.50 10.46 3.44
N LEU A 45 -9.27 9.63 2.73
CA LEU A 45 -10.72 9.51 2.87
C LEU A 45 -11.15 8.55 4.00
N PHE A 46 -10.22 7.79 4.57
CA PHE A 46 -10.51 6.87 5.67
C PHE A 46 -10.14 7.46 7.04
N ASP A 47 -10.82 6.94 8.06
CA ASP A 47 -10.49 7.17 9.47
C ASP A 47 -9.04 6.74 9.78
N TYR A 48 -8.46 7.35 10.81
CA TYR A 48 -7.05 7.16 11.17
C TYR A 48 -6.64 5.68 11.30
N GLY A 49 -7.45 4.85 11.96
CA GLY A 49 -7.15 3.43 12.13
C GLY A 49 -7.03 2.69 10.79
N LYS A 50 -7.96 2.94 9.87
CA LYS A 50 -7.96 2.32 8.54
C LYS A 50 -6.78 2.83 7.69
N ARG A 51 -6.55 4.14 7.73
CA ARG A 51 -5.40 4.78 7.06
C ARG A 51 -4.08 4.16 7.49
N LYS A 52 -3.89 3.93 8.80
CA LYS A 52 -2.66 3.33 9.35
C LYS A 52 -2.46 1.91 8.84
N ILE A 53 -3.51 1.08 8.85
CA ILE A 53 -3.44 -0.30 8.36
C ILE A 53 -3.11 -0.32 6.86
N LEU A 54 -3.85 0.44 6.05
CA LEU A 54 -3.66 0.50 4.61
C LEU A 54 -2.25 1.00 4.24
N SER A 55 -1.76 2.03 4.95
CA SER A 55 -0.40 2.57 4.77
C SER A 55 0.68 1.52 5.04
N ASN A 56 0.52 0.73 6.10
CA ASN A 56 1.45 -0.34 6.44
C ASN A 56 1.42 -1.48 5.42
N LEU A 57 0.24 -1.84 4.92
CA LEU A 57 0.08 -2.90 3.93
C LEU A 57 0.74 -2.50 2.59
N VAL A 58 0.50 -1.28 2.12
CA VAL A 58 1.14 -0.77 0.90
C VAL A 58 2.66 -0.69 1.06
N LEU A 59 3.13 -0.15 2.19
CA LEU A 59 4.57 -0.10 2.45
C LEU A 59 5.16 -1.51 2.45
N GLY A 60 4.48 -2.46 3.09
CA GLY A 60 4.88 -3.86 3.12
C GLY A 60 5.00 -4.48 1.73
N CYS A 61 4.10 -4.14 0.81
CA CYS A 61 4.17 -4.60 -0.59
C CYS A 61 5.35 -3.97 -1.34
N ALA A 62 5.61 -2.68 -1.13
CA ALA A 62 6.69 -1.96 -1.80
C ALA A 62 8.09 -2.35 -1.31
N GLU A 63 8.24 -2.66 -0.01
CA GLU A 63 9.54 -2.96 0.61
C GLU A 63 9.92 -4.45 0.59
N GLU A 64 9.05 -5.33 0.06
CA GLU A 64 9.30 -6.77 0.03
C GLU A 64 9.91 -7.22 -1.32
N PRO A 65 11.24 -7.49 -1.38
CA PRO A 65 11.89 -7.91 -2.61
C PRO A 65 11.54 -9.36 -2.99
N ASP A 66 11.29 -10.22 -2.01
CA ASP A 66 10.92 -11.62 -2.24
C ASP A 66 9.52 -11.71 -2.87
N SER A 67 9.42 -12.33 -4.05
CA SER A 67 8.17 -12.37 -4.82
C SER A 67 7.06 -13.15 -4.10
N GLN A 68 7.40 -14.23 -3.40
CA GLN A 68 6.42 -15.07 -2.71
C GLN A 68 5.85 -14.31 -1.50
N ARG A 69 6.71 -13.70 -0.68
CA ARG A 69 6.27 -12.89 0.46
C ARG A 69 5.54 -11.63 0.01
N ARG A 70 5.95 -11.03 -1.11
CA ARG A 70 5.24 -9.87 -1.68
C ARG A 70 3.83 -10.28 -2.12
N TYR A 71 3.67 -11.43 -2.75
CA TYR A 71 2.36 -11.99 -3.08
C TYR A 71 1.48 -12.19 -1.83
N GLU A 72 2.02 -12.75 -0.75
CA GLU A 72 1.28 -12.88 0.52
C GLU A 72 0.82 -11.52 1.07
N LYS A 73 1.65 -10.49 0.97
CA LYS A 73 1.28 -9.12 1.38
C LYS A 73 0.23 -8.50 0.47
N LEU A 74 0.30 -8.74 -0.84
CA LEU A 74 -0.73 -8.32 -1.78
C LEU A 74 -2.07 -9.00 -1.48
N GLN A 75 -2.06 -10.29 -1.12
CA GLN A 75 -3.26 -11.01 -0.68
C GLN A 75 -3.84 -10.44 0.63
N LEU A 76 -2.99 -10.01 1.57
CA LEU A 76 -3.44 -9.31 2.78
C LEU A 76 -4.04 -7.93 2.45
N LEU A 77 -3.39 -7.17 1.55
CA LEU A 77 -3.89 -5.89 1.07
C LEU A 77 -5.26 -6.05 0.40
N ARG A 78 -5.39 -7.04 -0.50
CA ARG A 78 -6.65 -7.40 -1.16
C ARG A 78 -7.75 -7.68 -0.16
N LYS A 79 -7.51 -8.62 0.77
CA LYS A 79 -8.48 -8.98 1.82
C LYS A 79 -8.89 -7.78 2.65
N TYR A 80 -7.95 -6.90 2.97
CA TYR A 80 -8.26 -5.67 3.70
C TYR A 80 -9.16 -4.74 2.90
N LEU A 81 -8.88 -4.53 1.60
CA LEU A 81 -9.74 -3.73 0.72
C LEU A 81 -11.13 -4.33 0.55
N GLU A 82 -11.26 -5.66 0.53
CA GLU A 82 -12.56 -6.36 0.49
C GLU A 82 -13.41 -6.07 1.74
N THR A 83 -12.79 -5.76 2.89
CA THR A 83 -13.53 -5.32 4.10
C THR A 83 -14.07 -3.90 4.02
N LEU A 84 -13.58 -3.11 3.05
CA LEU A 84 -13.99 -1.72 2.86
C LEU A 84 -15.00 -1.66 1.71
N GLU A 85 -16.30 -1.52 2.04
CA GLU A 85 -17.38 -1.54 1.02
C GLU A 85 -17.15 -0.52 -0.12
N SER A 86 -16.53 0.62 0.19
CA SER A 86 -16.17 1.67 -0.77
C SER A 86 -15.03 1.31 -1.73
N CYS A 87 -14.35 0.18 -1.53
CA CYS A 87 -13.12 -0.18 -2.24
C CYS A 87 -13.29 -1.33 -3.23
N LYS A 88 -14.54 -1.75 -3.55
CA LYS A 88 -14.77 -2.85 -4.52
C LYS A 88 -14.08 -2.61 -5.87
N GLY A 89 -14.11 -1.39 -6.40
CA GLY A 89 -13.39 -1.04 -7.63
C GLY A 89 -11.87 -1.20 -7.48
N LEU A 90 -11.32 -0.77 -6.35
CA LEU A 90 -9.88 -0.90 -6.05
C LEU A 90 -9.43 -2.36 -5.91
N VAL A 91 -10.32 -3.27 -5.50
CA VAL A 91 -10.02 -4.71 -5.46
C VAL A 91 -9.89 -5.26 -6.89
N CYS A 92 -10.78 -4.88 -7.80
CA CYS A 92 -10.69 -5.27 -9.21
C CYS A 92 -9.40 -4.74 -9.84
N ASP A 93 -9.11 -3.45 -9.66
CA ASP A 93 -7.89 -2.81 -10.17
C ASP A 93 -6.62 -3.46 -9.60
N LEU A 94 -6.61 -3.79 -8.30
CA LEU A 94 -5.48 -4.50 -7.67
C LEU A 94 -5.26 -5.86 -8.33
N ASN A 95 -6.32 -6.65 -8.53
CA ASN A 95 -6.22 -7.97 -9.13
C ASN A 95 -5.73 -7.91 -10.58
N GLU A 96 -6.15 -6.91 -11.34
CA GLU A 96 -5.70 -6.70 -12.72
C GLU A 96 -4.22 -6.26 -12.77
N VAL A 97 -3.84 -5.26 -11.97
CA VAL A 97 -2.48 -4.69 -11.99
C VAL A 97 -1.42 -5.64 -11.44
N PHE A 98 -1.79 -6.52 -10.50
CA PHE A 98 -0.89 -7.48 -9.88
C PHE A 98 -1.12 -8.93 -10.30
N GLU A 99 -2.03 -9.17 -11.25
CA GLU A 99 -2.37 -10.50 -11.77
C GLU A 99 -2.68 -11.50 -10.63
N LEU A 100 -3.49 -11.06 -9.66
CA LEU A 100 -3.86 -11.88 -8.50
C LEU A 100 -5.03 -12.82 -8.87
N GLU A 101 -4.83 -14.13 -8.66
CA GLU A 101 -5.85 -15.17 -8.81
C GLU A 101 -6.89 -15.19 -7.66
#